data_AF-M1PIV8-F1
#
_entry.id   AF-M1PIV8-F1
#
_cell.length_a   1.000
_cell.length_b   1.000
_cell.length_c   1.000
_cell.angle_alpha   90.00
_cell.angle_beta   90.00
_cell.angle_gamma   90.00
#
_symmetry.space_group_name_H-M   'P 1'
#
loop_
_entity.id
_entity.type
_entity.pdbx_description
1 polymer ?
#
loop_
_entity_poly.entity_id
_entity_poly.type
_entity_poly.pdbx_seq_one_letter_code
_entity_poly.pdbx_strand_id
1 'polypeptide(L)' 'MTFHCKNYDIVEDKCKRLHGECVPGRRGCVVEGRVALSEELEEKIKALNGTVSEEFLELLKKK' A
#
# COMPACT_ATOMS: atom_id res chain seq x y z
N MET A 1 -10.81 -10.32 -17.07
CA MET A 1 -9.61 -11.01 -16.54
C MET A 1 -9.50 -10.71 -15.06
N THR A 2 -9.35 -11.73 -14.21
CA THR A 2 -9.11 -11.57 -12.76
C THR A 2 -7.61 -11.53 -12.49
N PHE A 3 -7.10 -10.37 -12.08
CA PHE A 3 -5.71 -10.21 -11.71
C PHE A 3 -5.45 -10.82 -10.32
N HIS A 4 -4.61 -11.86 -10.25
CA HIS A 4 -4.15 -12.44 -8.99
C HIS A 4 -2.72 -11.98 -8.72
N CYS A 5 -2.55 -11.12 -7.70
CA CYS A 5 -1.24 -10.66 -7.29
C CYS A 5 -0.54 -11.72 -6.43
N LYS A 6 0.65 -12.17 -6.82
CA LYS A 6 1.46 -13.13 -6.03
C LYS A 6 1.83 -12.65 -4.62
N ASN A 7 1.73 -11.34 -4.38
CA ASN A 7 2.07 -10.75 -3.08
C ASN A 7 0.85 -10.66 -2.15
N TYR A 8 -0.36 -10.93 -2.64
CA TYR A 8 -1.57 -10.93 -1.83
C TYR A 8 -1.67 -12.24 -1.05
N ASP A 9 -1.78 -12.13 0.26
CA ASP A 9 -2.10 -13.23 1.17
C ASP A 9 -3.60 -13.22 1.42
N ILE A 10 -4.29 -14.23 0.91
CA ILE A 10 -5.75 -14.36 1.05
C ILE A 10 -6.17 -14.78 2.46
N VAL A 11 -5.27 -15.40 3.24
CA VAL A 11 -5.58 -15.86 4.59
C VAL A 11 -5.56 -14.67 5.55
N GLU A 12 -4.55 -13.82 5.41
CA GLU A 12 -4.33 -12.66 6.27
C GLU A 12 -4.96 -11.36 5.74
N ASP A 13 -5.53 -11.41 4.54
CA ASP A 13 -6.02 -10.25 3.77
C ASP A 13 -5.01 -9.10 3.67
N LYS A 14 -3.74 -9.45 3.44
CA LYS A 14 -2.60 -8.52 3.47
C LYS A 14 -1.69 -8.69 2.27
N CYS A 15 -0.94 -7.64 1.95
CA CYS A 15 0.11 -7.70 0.96
C CYS A 15 1.46 -7.98 1.63
N LYS A 16 2.06 -9.13 1.31
CA LYS A 16 3.39 -9.54 1.80
C LYS A 16 4.50 -8.57 1.41
N ARG A 17 4.31 -7.83 0.31
CA ARG A 17 5.26 -6.82 -0.18
C ARG A 17 5.13 -5.47 0.53
N LEU A 18 3.91 -5.10 0.91
CA LEU A 18 3.63 -3.84 1.61
C LEU A 18 3.65 -4.01 3.14
N HIS A 19 3.76 -5.26 3.62
CA HIS A 19 3.69 -5.63 5.02
C HIS A 19 2.45 -5.08 5.73
N GLY A 20 1.31 -5.06 5.04
CA GLY A 20 0.07 -4.46 5.53
C GLY A 20 -1.07 -4.57 4.52
N GLU A 21 -2.03 -3.65 4.59
CA GLU A 21 -3.21 -3.65 3.72
C GLU A 21 -2.84 -3.68 2.22
N CYS A 22 -3.51 -4.56 1.46
CA CYS A 22 -3.28 -4.73 0.03
C CYS A 22 -4.06 -3.71 -0.81
N VAL A 23 -3.51 -2.50 -0.94
CA VAL A 23 -4.11 -1.44 -1.77
C VAL A 23 -3.39 -1.31 -3.11
N PRO A 24 -4.09 -1.54 -4.25
CA PRO A 24 -3.51 -1.36 -5.59
C PRO A 24 -3.02 0.07 -5.80
N GLY A 25 -1.85 0.24 -6.41
CA GLY A 25 -1.28 1.56 -6.67
C GLY A 25 -0.66 2.27 -5.47
N ARG A 26 -0.77 1.73 -4.24
CA ARG A 26 -0.03 2.25 -3.07
C ARG A 26 1.48 2.21 -3.31
N ARG A 27 2.21 3.14 -2.69
CA ARG A 27 3.67 3.18 -2.73
C ARG A 27 4.27 1.82 -2.34
N GLY A 28 5.12 1.26 -3.20
CA GLY A 28 5.69 -0.08 -3.08
C GLY A 28 4.90 -1.19 -3.80
N CYS A 29 3.71 -0.91 -4.33
CA CYS A 29 2.90 -1.87 -5.06
C CYS A 29 3.47 -2.16 -6.45
N VAL A 30 3.25 -3.37 -6.97
CA VAL A 30 3.80 -3.79 -8.29
C VAL A 30 3.18 -3.06 -9.49
N VAL A 31 2.05 -2.39 -9.28
CA VAL A 31 1.36 -1.57 -10.28
C VAL A 31 1.45 -0.06 -9.98
N GLU A 32 2.26 0.36 -9.01
CA GLU A 32 2.51 1.77 -8.72
C GLU A 32 2.91 2.53 -10.00
N GLY A 33 2.16 3.58 -10.34
CA GLY A 33 2.36 4.40 -11.54
C GLY A 33 2.07 3.70 -12.89
N ARG A 34 1.56 2.47 -12.88
CA ARG A 34 1.29 1.67 -14.10
C ARG A 34 -0.18 1.53 -14.45
N VAL A 35 -1.06 1.91 -13.54
CA VAL A 35 -2.52 1.83 -13.70
C VAL A 35 -3.15 3.16 -13.33
N ALA A 36 -4.22 3.52 -14.05
CA ALA A 36 -5.10 4.58 -13.62
C ALA A 36 -5.86 4.13 -12.37
N LEU A 37 -5.91 4.99 -11.36
CA LEU A 37 -6.65 4.76 -10.13
C LEU A 37 -7.91 5.63 -10.17
N SER A 38 -8.99 5.18 -9.51
CA SER A 38 -10.13 6.06 -9.24
C SER A 38 -9.76 7.07 -8.15
N GLU A 39 -10.45 8.22 -8.13
CA GLU A 39 -10.25 9.26 -7.10
C GLU A 39 -10.38 8.68 -5.68
N GLU A 40 -11.40 7.85 -5.42
CA GLU A 40 -11.60 7.18 -4.13
C GLU A 40 -10.38 6.35 -3.70
N LEU A 41 -9.78 5.63 -4.65
CA LEU A 41 -8.62 4.79 -4.37
C LEU A 41 -7.37 5.63 -4.12
N GLU A 42 -7.21 6.75 -4.83
CA GLU A 42 -6.15 7.71 -4.58
C GLU A 42 -6.26 8.36 -3.19
N GLU A 43 -7.47 8.73 -2.76
CA GLU A 43 -7.72 9.26 -1.42
C GLU A 43 -7.36 8.24 -0.33
N LYS A 44 -7.77 6.98 -0.52
CA LYS A 44 -7.41 5.89 0.39
C LYS A 44 -5.90 5.68 0.49
N ILE A 45 -5.18 5.73 -0.64
CA ILE A 45 -3.72 5.63 -0.66
C ILE A 45 -3.07 6.82 0.07
N LYS A 46 -3.60 8.04 -0.11
CA LYS A 46 -3.10 9.23 0.61
C LYS A 46 -3.24 9.06 2.12
N ALA A 47 -4.40 8.59 2.60
CA ALA A 47 -4.62 8.33 4.02
C ALA A 47 -3.64 7.28 4.59
N LEU A 48 -3.45 6.16 3.86
CA LEU A 48 -2.56 5.07 4.27
C LEU A 48 -1.06 5.39 4.19
N ASN A 49 -0.68 6.39 3.40
CA ASN A 49 0.70 6.86 3.34
C ASN A 49 0.98 7.96 4.37
N GLY A 50 -0.02 8.79 4.68
CA GLY A 50 0.09 9.85 5.70
C GLY A 50 0.31 9.30 7.12
N THR A 51 -0.26 8.13 7.43
CA THR A 51 -0.04 7.47 8.73
C THR A 51 1.35 6.84 8.86
N VAL A 52 1.90 6.28 7.79
CA VAL A 52 3.24 5.67 7.81
C VAL A 52 4.35 6.70 7.90
N SER A 53 4.11 7.96 7.51
CA SER A 53 5.11 9.02 7.69
C SER A 53 5.39 9.34 9.16
N GLU A 54 4.41 9.37 10.06
CA GLU A 54 4.67 9.84 11.42
C GLU A 54 5.37 8.77 12.27
N GLU A 55 4.87 7.53 12.33
CA GLU A 55 5.50 6.47 13.13
C GLU A 55 6.90 6.07 12.61
N PHE A 56 7.09 6.03 11.29
CA PHE A 56 8.40 5.72 10.71
C PHE A 56 9.39 6.89 10.80
N LEU A 57 8.94 8.15 10.67
CA LEU A 57 9.79 9.32 10.92
C LEU A 57 10.13 9.45 12.41
N GLU A 58 9.22 9.12 13.33
CA GLU A 58 9.52 9.09 14.77
C GLU A 58 10.54 7.98 15.11
N LEU A 59 10.42 6.80 14.49
CA LEU A 59 11.42 5.74 14.63
C LEU A 59 12.79 6.13 14.05
N LEU A 60 12.83 6.86 12.94
CA LEU A 60 14.08 7.40 12.38
C LEU A 60 14.68 8.53 13.24
N LYS A 61 13.85 9.36 13.89
CA LYS A 61 14.30 10.43 14.80
C LYS A 61 14.85 9.92 16.13
N LYS A 62 14.52 8.68 16.52
CA LYS A 62 15.00 8.04 17.77
C LYS A 62 16.36 7.33 17.63
N LYS A 63 16.99 7.38 16.45
CA LYS A 63 18.31 6.78 16.18
C LYS A 63 19.35 7.88 15.96
#